data_AF-A0A6I5A4P7-F1
#
_entry.id   AF-A0A6I5A4P7-F1
#
_cell.length_a   1.000
_cell.length_b   1.000
_cell.length_c   1.000
_cell.angle_alpha   90.00
_cell.angle_beta   90.00
_cell.angle_gamma   90.00
#
_symmetry.space_group_name_H-M   'P 1'
#
loop_
_entity.id
_entity.type
_entity.pdbx_description
1 polymer ?
#
loop_
_entity_poly.entity_id
_entity_poly.type
_entity_poly.pdbx_seq_one_letter_code
_entity_poly.pdbx_strand_id
1 'polypeptide(L)'
;MIDFAGKSHLNKNDLDGYKLIGDGKDGEIYQIAEDKCVKYFFKEETQQKELEALKVGQSSPVFPGLYEYGDNYIVMQYVEGVSLARHLKKEKQISKALTAKVIALLQELQRVGFTRWDTEIRHILIAQDHQLKVIDHKRAFSTKTHIPTKLFKGLKKYDVLDEFLEYVKELHPSSYQDWMNKK
;
A
#
# COMPACT_ATOMS: atom_id res chain seq x y z
N MET A 1 20.49 18.86 1.01
CA MET A 1 19.63 18.85 -0.18
C MET A 1 19.96 17.58 -0.92
N ILE A 2 19.03 16.62 -0.93
CA ILE A 2 19.09 15.47 -1.83
C ILE A 2 17.83 15.60 -2.64
N ASP A 3 18.01 16.05 -3.86
CA ASP A 3 16.97 16.22 -4.85
C ASP A 3 17.57 15.57 -6.09
N PHE A 4 16.90 14.56 -6.64
CA PHE A 4 17.32 14.00 -7.92
C PHE A 4 16.97 14.96 -9.07
N ALA A 5 16.52 16.19 -8.73
CA ALA A 5 16.16 17.30 -9.59
C ALA A 5 16.93 17.31 -10.90
N GLY A 6 16.16 17.11 -11.98
CA GLY A 6 16.65 17.16 -13.35
C GLY A 6 17.15 15.84 -13.90
N LYS A 7 17.21 14.76 -13.10
CA LYS A 7 17.51 13.42 -13.61
C LYS A 7 16.25 12.73 -14.11
N SER A 8 16.27 12.33 -15.38
CA SER A 8 15.27 11.41 -15.92
C SER A 8 15.51 9.98 -15.43
N HIS A 9 16.75 9.58 -15.17
CA HIS A 9 17.10 8.21 -14.80
C HIS A 9 18.13 8.20 -13.67
N LEU A 10 18.01 7.24 -12.75
CA LEU A 10 19.03 6.96 -11.73
C LEU A 10 19.87 5.75 -12.12
N ASN A 11 21.16 5.79 -11.79
CA ASN A 11 22.03 4.63 -11.80
C ASN A 11 22.24 4.12 -10.36
N LYS A 12 22.77 2.89 -10.19
CA LYS A 12 23.03 2.35 -8.85
C LYS A 12 23.95 3.23 -8.00
N ASN A 13 24.98 3.82 -8.61
CA ASN A 13 25.91 4.70 -7.90
C ASN A 13 25.24 5.98 -7.37
N ASP A 14 24.10 6.39 -7.94
CA ASP A 14 23.34 7.54 -7.42
C ASP A 14 22.67 7.25 -6.07
N LEU A 15 22.60 5.97 -5.71
CA LEU A 15 21.99 5.48 -4.49
C LEU A 15 23.04 5.09 -3.43
N ASP A 16 24.33 5.23 -3.75
CA ASP A 16 25.42 4.91 -2.84
C ASP A 16 25.37 5.80 -1.59
N GLY A 17 25.51 5.17 -0.43
CA GLY A 17 25.44 5.84 0.87
C GLY A 17 24.02 5.97 1.44
N TYR A 18 22.96 5.73 0.66
CA TYR A 18 21.62 5.63 1.22
C TYR A 18 21.34 4.26 1.82
N LYS A 19 20.53 4.25 2.87
CA LYS A 19 20.12 3.02 3.54
C LYS A 19 19.10 2.28 2.69
N LEU A 20 19.45 1.08 2.23
CA LEU A 20 18.50 0.14 1.64
C LEU A 20 17.50 -0.33 2.71
N ILE A 21 16.22 -0.04 2.50
CA ILE A 21 15.12 -0.35 3.43
C ILE A 21 14.11 -1.35 2.86
N GLY A 22 14.22 -1.67 1.57
CA GLY A 22 13.43 -2.71 0.94
C GLY A 22 14.11 -3.21 -0.33
N ASP A 23 14.11 -4.52 -0.53
CA ASP A 23 14.62 -5.19 -1.72
C ASP A 23 13.55 -6.17 -2.21
N GLY A 24 13.08 -5.96 -3.44
CA GLY A 24 11.94 -6.65 -3.99
C GLY A 24 12.10 -6.92 -5.48
N LYS A 25 11.17 -7.69 -6.03
CA LYS A 25 11.25 -8.17 -7.43
C LYS A 25 11.22 -7.06 -8.48
N ASP A 26 10.64 -5.91 -8.14
CA ASP A 26 10.43 -4.81 -9.08
C ASP A 26 11.43 -3.68 -8.91
N GLY A 27 12.22 -3.74 -7.84
CA GLY A 27 13.07 -2.64 -7.46
C GLY A 27 13.48 -2.66 -5.99
N GLU A 28 14.30 -1.69 -5.66
CA GLU A 28 14.85 -1.45 -4.34
C GLU A 28 14.38 -0.10 -3.80
N ILE A 29 14.23 -0.02 -2.49
CA ILE A 29 13.77 1.17 -1.78
C ILE A 29 14.88 1.65 -0.87
N TYR A 30 15.27 2.91 -1.02
CA TYR A 30 16.31 3.56 -0.24
C TYR A 30 15.72 4.73 0.54
N GLN A 31 16.12 4.87 1.80
CA GLN A 31 15.77 6.04 2.61
C GLN A 31 16.75 7.17 2.28
N ILE A 32 16.22 8.30 1.79
CA ILE A 32 17.01 9.46 1.33
C ILE A 32 16.88 10.67 2.26
N ALA A 33 15.86 10.68 3.11
CA ALA A 33 15.68 11.62 4.22
C ALA A 33 14.86 10.96 5.33
N GLU A 34 14.61 11.67 6.42
CA GLU A 34 13.76 11.19 7.53
C GLU A 34 12.35 10.83 7.05
N ASP A 35 11.76 11.68 6.20
CA ASP A 35 10.38 11.58 5.71
C ASP A 35 10.27 11.14 4.24
N LYS A 36 11.39 10.81 3.59
CA LYS A 36 11.44 10.47 2.15
C LYS A 36 12.21 9.20 1.85
N CYS A 37 11.66 8.42 0.92
CA CYS A 37 12.35 7.32 0.28
C CYS A 37 12.28 7.43 -1.24
N VAL A 38 13.23 6.78 -1.91
CA VAL A 38 13.20 6.57 -3.35
C VAL A 38 13.02 5.08 -3.62
N LYS A 39 12.07 4.74 -4.49
CA LYS A 39 11.99 3.41 -5.09
C LYS A 39 12.68 3.47 -6.44
N TYR A 40 13.77 2.73 -6.56
CA TYR A 40 14.50 2.47 -7.81
C TYR A 40 13.91 1.22 -8.46
N PHE A 41 13.41 1.33 -9.68
CA PHE A 41 12.74 0.25 -10.38
C PHE A 41 13.69 -0.44 -11.36
N PHE A 42 13.58 -1.77 -11.46
CA PHE A 42 14.34 -2.55 -12.44
C PHE A 42 13.74 -2.47 -13.85
N LYS A 43 12.50 -1.98 -13.98
CA LYS A 43 11.75 -1.87 -15.23
C LYS A 43 10.90 -0.60 -15.25
N GLU A 44 11.06 0.21 -16.29
CA GLU A 44 10.31 1.46 -16.47
C GLU A 44 8.81 1.21 -16.59
N GLU A 45 8.37 0.10 -17.22
CA GLU A 45 6.93 -0.18 -17.32
C GLU A 45 6.29 -0.48 -15.96
N THR A 46 7.10 -0.93 -15.00
CA THR A 46 6.63 -1.13 -13.62
C THR A 46 6.58 0.18 -12.85
N GLN A 47 7.58 1.04 -13.07
CA GLN A 47 7.59 2.40 -12.56
C GLN A 47 6.34 3.16 -13.03
N GLN A 48 6.05 3.14 -14.33
CA GLN A 48 4.94 3.91 -14.93
C GLN A 48 3.59 3.54 -14.31
N LYS A 49 3.34 2.25 -14.14
CA LYS A 49 2.10 1.74 -13.50
C LYS A 49 1.97 2.17 -12.05
N GLU A 50 3.08 2.17 -11.31
CA GLU A 50 3.08 2.58 -9.91
C GLU A 50 2.92 4.10 -9.77
N LEU A 51 3.59 4.87 -10.63
CA LEU A 51 3.45 6.31 -10.70
C LEU A 51 2.03 6.74 -11.05
N GLU A 52 1.40 6.11 -12.05
CA GLU A 52 0.01 6.38 -12.42
C GLU A 52 -0.92 6.20 -11.22
N ALA A 53 -0.83 5.05 -10.55
CA ALA A 53 -1.64 4.75 -9.38
C ALA A 53 -1.37 5.72 -8.22
N LEU A 54 -0.10 6.07 -7.98
CA LEU A 54 0.29 7.00 -6.92
C LEU A 54 -0.22 8.41 -7.20
N LYS A 55 -0.16 8.88 -8.47
CA LYS A 55 -0.72 10.16 -8.91
C LYS A 55 -2.22 10.26 -8.67
N VAL A 56 -2.97 9.23 -9.06
CA VAL A 56 -4.42 9.15 -8.83
C VAL A 56 -4.74 9.16 -7.32
N GLY A 57 -3.93 8.47 -6.53
CA GLY A 57 -4.09 8.38 -5.08
C GLY A 57 -3.76 9.66 -4.29
N GLN A 58 -3.11 10.67 -4.90
CA GLN A 58 -2.61 11.85 -4.15
C GLN A 58 -3.70 12.68 -3.45
N SER A 59 -4.97 12.56 -3.87
CA SER A 59 -6.09 13.22 -3.18
C SER A 59 -6.46 12.56 -1.84
N SER A 60 -5.79 11.47 -1.47
CA SER A 60 -6.17 10.62 -0.35
C SER A 60 -5.01 10.37 0.64
N PRO A 61 -5.27 10.45 1.95
CA PRO A 61 -4.24 10.22 2.97
C PRO A 61 -3.77 8.75 3.04
N VAL A 62 -4.49 7.80 2.42
CA VAL A 62 -4.10 6.38 2.42
C VAL A 62 -2.93 6.07 1.49
N PHE A 63 -2.46 7.06 0.72
CA PHE A 63 -1.28 6.93 -0.13
C PHE A 63 -0.09 7.70 0.45
N PRO A 64 1.15 7.27 0.17
CA PRO A 64 2.33 8.10 0.38
C PRO A 64 2.25 9.38 -0.48
N GLY A 65 2.72 10.50 0.07
CA GLY A 65 2.91 11.72 -0.71
C GLY A 65 3.94 11.50 -1.84
N LEU A 66 3.65 11.97 -3.04
CA LEU A 66 4.57 11.95 -4.19
C LEU A 66 5.37 13.25 -4.24
N TYR A 67 6.69 13.17 -4.30
CA TYR A 67 7.57 14.35 -4.36
C TYR A 67 8.20 14.54 -5.73
N GLU A 68 8.80 13.49 -6.29
CA GLU A 68 9.55 13.54 -7.54
C GLU A 68 9.48 12.18 -8.24
N TYR A 69 9.69 12.13 -9.55
CA TYR A 69 9.84 10.89 -10.30
C TYR A 69 10.65 11.11 -11.58
N GLY A 70 11.32 10.05 -12.03
CA GLY A 70 11.88 9.93 -13.38
C GLY A 70 11.41 8.63 -14.02
N ASP A 71 12.09 8.18 -15.07
CA ASP A 71 11.75 7.02 -15.88
C ASP A 71 11.87 5.70 -15.10
N ASN A 72 12.83 5.61 -14.16
CA ASN A 72 13.09 4.41 -13.38
C ASN A 72 13.04 4.62 -11.85
N TYR A 73 12.55 5.77 -11.38
CA TYR A 73 12.45 6.02 -9.94
C TYR A 73 11.22 6.85 -9.55
N ILE A 74 10.85 6.73 -8.29
CA ILE A 74 9.83 7.56 -7.64
C ILE A 74 10.33 7.92 -6.25
N VAL A 75 10.38 9.22 -5.96
CA VAL A 75 10.59 9.77 -4.61
C VAL A 75 9.22 10.01 -3.98
N MET A 76 8.99 9.40 -2.83
CA MET A 76 7.73 9.48 -2.11
C MET A 76 7.93 9.51 -0.59
N GLN A 77 6.86 9.77 0.13
CA GLN A 77 6.83 9.76 1.59
C GLN A 77 7.34 8.42 2.11
N TYR A 78 8.34 8.48 2.99
CA TYR A 78 8.71 7.35 3.80
C TYR A 78 7.66 7.18 4.90
N VAL A 79 6.93 6.08 4.85
CA VAL A 79 5.91 5.75 5.85
C VAL A 79 6.56 4.94 6.96
N GLU A 80 6.86 5.61 8.07
CA GLU A 80 7.35 4.93 9.26
C GLU A 80 6.21 4.18 9.95
N GLY A 81 6.37 2.87 10.14
CA GLY A 81 5.32 2.03 10.69
C GLY A 81 5.58 0.54 10.61
N VAL A 82 4.53 -0.25 10.86
CA VAL A 82 4.56 -1.71 10.76
C VAL A 82 3.54 -2.18 9.71
N SER A 83 3.87 -3.20 8.92
CA SER A 83 2.85 -3.78 8.05
C SER A 83 1.73 -4.42 8.87
N LEU A 84 0.50 -4.38 8.36
CA LEU A 84 -0.66 -5.05 8.96
C LEU A 84 -0.37 -6.55 9.13
N ALA A 85 0.33 -7.15 8.17
CA ALA A 85 0.83 -8.52 8.30
C ALA A 85 1.72 -8.74 9.54
N ARG A 86 2.67 -7.84 9.80
CA ARG A 86 3.57 -7.94 10.98
C ARG A 86 2.80 -7.70 12.28
N HIS A 87 1.87 -6.75 12.27
CA HIS A 87 1.01 -6.47 13.41
C HIS A 87 0.14 -7.68 13.76
N LEU A 88 -0.62 -8.23 12.80
CA LEU A 88 -1.49 -9.40 13.01
C LEU A 88 -0.69 -10.64 13.41
N LYS A 89 0.51 -10.85 12.87
CA LYS A 89 1.40 -11.93 13.29
C LYS A 89 1.76 -11.84 14.78
N LYS A 90 1.96 -10.62 15.30
CA LYS A 90 2.35 -10.37 16.68
C LYS A 90 1.15 -10.47 17.62
N GLU A 91 0.08 -9.76 17.30
CA GLU A 91 -1.08 -9.62 18.19
C GLU A 91 -2.03 -10.83 18.11
N LYS A 92 -2.05 -11.56 16.99
CA LYS A 92 -2.93 -12.72 16.73
C LYS A 92 -4.44 -12.44 16.89
N GLN A 93 -4.82 -11.19 16.79
CA GLN A 93 -6.20 -10.72 16.83
C GLN A 93 -6.33 -9.46 15.96
N ILE A 94 -7.55 -9.14 15.54
CA ILE A 94 -7.87 -7.88 14.88
C ILE A 94 -8.93 -7.15 15.70
N SER A 95 -8.69 -5.88 16.05
CA SER A 95 -9.70 -5.12 16.80
C SER A 95 -10.79 -4.56 15.88
N LYS A 96 -11.99 -4.35 16.41
CA LYS A 96 -13.08 -3.66 15.70
C LYS A 96 -12.65 -2.30 15.15
N ALA A 97 -11.82 -1.55 15.89
CA ALA A 97 -11.27 -0.26 15.44
C ALA A 97 -10.32 -0.41 14.25
N LEU A 98 -9.46 -1.43 14.24
CA LEU A 98 -8.58 -1.71 13.10
C LEU A 98 -9.39 -2.21 11.89
N THR A 99 -10.41 -3.03 12.10
CA THR A 99 -11.36 -3.44 11.05
C THR A 99 -12.04 -2.24 10.41
N ALA A 100 -12.53 -1.28 11.21
CA ALA A 100 -13.12 -0.04 10.68
C ALA A 100 -12.15 0.73 9.77
N LYS A 101 -10.87 0.86 10.18
CA LYS A 101 -9.84 1.51 9.37
C LYS A 101 -9.55 0.74 8.07
N VAL A 102 -9.54 -0.58 8.10
CA VAL A 102 -9.35 -1.41 6.90
C VAL A 102 -10.53 -1.26 5.94
N ILE A 103 -11.77 -1.22 6.43
CA ILE A 103 -12.96 -0.96 5.59
C ILE A 103 -12.86 0.41 4.93
N ALA A 104 -12.56 1.46 5.70
CA ALA A 104 -12.41 2.82 5.20
C ALA A 104 -11.30 2.91 4.13
N LEU A 105 -10.18 2.21 4.34
CA LEU A 105 -9.11 2.11 3.35
C LEU A 105 -9.60 1.48 2.04
N LEU A 106 -10.34 0.37 2.09
CA LEU A 106 -10.87 -0.28 0.87
C LEU A 106 -11.85 0.64 0.12
N GLN A 107 -12.74 1.30 0.85
CA GLN A 107 -13.68 2.28 0.28
C GLN A 107 -12.95 3.45 -0.36
N GLU A 108 -11.84 3.87 0.23
CA GLU A 108 -11.03 4.95 -0.29
C GLU A 108 -10.30 4.55 -1.58
N LEU A 109 -9.79 3.32 -1.67
CA LEU A 109 -9.24 2.77 -2.91
C LEU A 109 -10.32 2.74 -4.02
N GLN A 110 -11.57 2.44 -3.70
CA GLN A 110 -12.69 2.53 -4.65
C GLN A 110 -12.97 3.99 -5.04
N ARG A 111 -13.00 4.90 -4.07
CA ARG A 111 -13.31 6.33 -4.27
C ARG A 111 -12.32 7.00 -5.22
N VAL A 112 -11.02 6.69 -5.09
CA VAL A 112 -9.99 7.23 -6.00
C VAL A 112 -10.02 6.59 -7.39
N GLY A 113 -10.89 5.60 -7.63
CA GLY A 113 -11.12 5.01 -8.96
C GLY A 113 -10.27 3.78 -9.28
N PHE A 114 -9.67 3.13 -8.27
CA PHE A 114 -8.92 1.89 -8.54
C PHE A 114 -9.89 0.77 -8.96
N THR A 115 -9.66 0.20 -10.15
CA THR A 115 -10.42 -0.97 -10.58
C THR A 115 -10.09 -2.19 -9.72
N ARG A 116 -8.84 -2.27 -9.27
CA ARG A 116 -8.36 -3.20 -8.25
C ARG A 116 -8.22 -2.51 -6.90
N TRP A 117 -9.33 -2.38 -6.19
CA TRP A 117 -9.36 -1.81 -4.83
C TRP A 117 -9.00 -2.82 -3.71
N ASP A 118 -8.39 -3.96 -4.06
CA ASP A 118 -7.97 -5.01 -3.13
C ASP A 118 -6.44 -5.05 -3.01
N THR A 119 -5.93 -5.25 -1.80
CA THR A 119 -4.51 -5.23 -1.48
C THR A 119 -4.11 -6.33 -0.50
N GLU A 120 -2.85 -6.74 -0.58
CA GLU A 120 -2.30 -7.75 0.33
C GLU A 120 -1.94 -7.08 1.67
N ILE A 121 -2.26 -7.72 2.81
CA ILE A 121 -2.01 -7.14 4.14
C ILE A 121 -0.54 -6.78 4.44
N ARG A 122 0.43 -7.28 3.65
CA ARG A 122 1.83 -6.85 3.77
C ARG A 122 2.11 -5.48 3.16
N HIS A 123 1.23 -5.01 2.27
CA HIS A 123 1.29 -3.72 1.61
C HIS A 123 0.44 -2.65 2.31
N ILE A 124 -0.27 -3.02 3.38
CA ILE A 124 -0.94 -2.08 4.27
C ILE A 124 0.03 -1.80 5.42
N LEU A 125 0.41 -0.53 5.60
CA LEU A 125 1.23 -0.05 6.69
C LEU A 125 0.34 0.64 7.73
N ILE A 126 0.54 0.30 9.00
CA ILE A 126 0.06 1.05 10.15
C ILE A 126 1.14 2.06 10.49
N ALA A 127 0.91 3.32 10.14
CA ALA A 127 1.83 4.42 10.40
C ALA A 127 1.85 4.76 11.90
N GLN A 128 2.86 5.53 12.33
CA GLN A 128 3.01 5.93 13.75
C GLN A 128 1.82 6.74 14.29
N ASP A 129 1.17 7.54 13.44
CA ASP A 129 -0.08 8.27 13.75
C ASP A 129 -1.33 7.36 13.77
N HIS A 130 -1.12 6.04 13.69
CA HIS A 130 -2.12 4.99 13.60
C HIS A 130 -3.01 5.05 12.35
N GLN A 131 -2.70 5.87 11.35
CA GLN A 131 -3.38 5.83 10.06
C GLN A 131 -2.89 4.65 9.23
N LEU A 132 -3.75 4.20 8.30
CA LEU A 132 -3.36 3.15 7.35
C LEU A 132 -2.90 3.81 6.05
N LYS A 133 -1.76 3.36 5.54
CA LYS A 133 -1.28 3.68 4.20
C LYS A 133 -1.09 2.41 3.40
N VAL A 134 -1.38 2.45 2.11
CA VAL A 134 -1.11 1.37 1.17
C VAL A 134 0.15 1.71 0.39
N ILE A 135 0.97 0.71 0.10
CA ILE A 135 2.14 0.80 -0.80
C ILE A 135 2.03 -0.26 -1.91
N ASP A 136 2.95 -0.26 -2.88
CA ASP A 136 2.96 -1.20 -4.02
C ASP A 136 1.64 -1.21 -4.83
N HIS A 137 1.47 -0.16 -5.63
CA HIS A 137 0.24 0.10 -6.36
C HIS A 137 0.28 -0.27 -7.84
N LYS A 138 1.36 -0.90 -8.34
CA LYS A 138 1.54 -1.20 -9.78
C LYS A 138 0.42 -2.03 -10.43
N ARG A 139 -0.47 -2.63 -9.62
CA ARG A 139 -1.62 -3.44 -10.07
C ARG A 139 -2.97 -2.77 -9.84
N ALA A 140 -3.01 -1.51 -9.42
CA ALA A 140 -4.22 -0.75 -9.10
C ALA A 140 -5.28 -0.78 -10.23
N PHE A 141 -4.83 -0.84 -11.49
CA PHE A 141 -5.71 -0.83 -12.66
C PHE A 141 -5.76 -2.16 -13.42
N SER A 142 -5.14 -3.23 -12.91
CA SER A 142 -4.92 -4.46 -13.69
C SER A 142 -6.16 -5.34 -13.86
N THR A 143 -7.07 -5.30 -12.89
CA THR A 143 -8.19 -6.26 -12.78
C THR A 143 -9.33 -5.64 -12.00
N LYS A 144 -10.58 -5.89 -12.41
CA LYS A 144 -11.75 -5.44 -11.65
C LYS A 144 -11.93 -6.30 -10.39
N THR A 145 -11.91 -5.66 -9.23
CA THR A 145 -12.18 -6.29 -7.93
C THR A 145 -13.67 -6.20 -7.61
N HIS A 146 -14.23 -7.32 -7.13
CA HIS A 146 -15.59 -7.38 -6.56
C HIS A 146 -15.60 -7.72 -5.06
N ILE A 147 -14.56 -8.40 -4.58
CA ILE A 147 -14.36 -8.83 -3.20
C ILE A 147 -12.86 -8.71 -2.89
N PRO A 148 -12.45 -8.30 -1.68
CA PRO A 148 -11.04 -8.14 -1.34
C PRO A 148 -10.36 -9.50 -1.02
N THR A 149 -10.25 -10.37 -2.02
CA THR A 149 -9.74 -11.74 -1.86
C THR A 149 -8.28 -11.82 -1.40
N LYS A 150 -7.44 -10.84 -1.75
CA LYS A 150 -6.04 -10.75 -1.32
C LYS A 150 -5.95 -10.37 0.15
N LEU A 151 -6.77 -9.41 0.59
CA LEU A 151 -6.93 -9.10 2.00
C LEU A 151 -7.37 -10.35 2.77
N PHE A 152 -8.42 -11.04 2.32
CA PHE A 152 -8.97 -12.22 3.00
C PHE A 152 -7.96 -13.36 3.11
N LYS A 153 -7.20 -13.64 2.04
CA LYS A 153 -6.11 -14.63 2.08
C LYS A 153 -5.05 -14.27 3.13
N GLY A 154 -4.75 -12.98 3.25
CA GLY A 154 -3.85 -12.46 4.28
C GLY A 154 -4.39 -12.65 5.69
N LEU A 155 -5.64 -12.25 5.94
CA LEU A 155 -6.28 -12.37 7.25
C LEU A 155 -6.42 -13.83 7.67
N LYS A 156 -6.80 -14.71 6.74
CA LYS A 156 -6.90 -16.16 6.97
C LYS A 156 -5.56 -16.78 7.35
N LYS A 157 -4.44 -16.31 6.78
CA LYS A 157 -3.10 -16.78 7.13
C LYS A 157 -2.76 -16.55 8.62
N TYR A 158 -3.40 -15.58 9.25
CA TYR A 158 -3.19 -15.25 10.66
C TYR A 158 -4.40 -15.62 11.53
N ASP A 159 -5.32 -16.45 11.03
CA ASP A 159 -6.53 -16.92 11.74
C ASP A 159 -7.44 -15.81 12.30
N VAL A 160 -7.45 -14.62 11.66
CA VAL A 160 -8.28 -13.47 12.07
C VAL A 160 -9.39 -13.12 11.06
N LEU A 161 -9.61 -13.96 10.03
CA LEU A 161 -10.60 -13.66 8.99
C LEU A 161 -12.03 -13.69 9.54
N ASP A 162 -12.38 -14.69 10.35
CA ASP A 162 -13.74 -14.83 10.87
C ASP A 162 -14.07 -13.69 11.85
N GLU A 163 -13.14 -13.35 12.76
CA GLU A 163 -13.24 -12.18 13.64
C GLU A 163 -13.39 -10.88 12.85
N PHE A 164 -12.58 -10.69 11.80
CA PHE A 164 -12.71 -9.54 10.90
C PHE A 164 -14.10 -9.45 10.28
N LEU A 165 -14.63 -10.57 9.77
CA LEU A 165 -15.92 -10.60 9.08
C LEU A 165 -17.10 -10.34 10.02
N GLU A 166 -17.05 -10.82 11.27
CA GLU A 166 -18.06 -10.47 12.29
C GLU A 166 -18.05 -8.96 12.57
N TYR A 167 -16.87 -8.34 12.70
CA TYR A 167 -16.79 -6.89 12.84
C TYR A 167 -17.26 -6.13 11.59
N VAL A 168 -17.01 -6.63 10.37
CA VAL A 168 -17.55 -6.03 9.14
C VAL A 168 -19.07 -6.11 9.13
N LYS A 169 -19.64 -7.24 9.53
CA LYS A 169 -21.10 -7.42 9.61
C LYS A 169 -21.75 -6.40 10.53
N GLU A 170 -21.10 -6.08 11.64
CA GLU A 170 -21.58 -5.05 12.58
C GLU A 170 -21.36 -3.61 12.07
N LEU A 171 -20.17 -3.31 11.52
CA LEU A 171 -19.76 -1.95 11.15
C LEU A 171 -20.30 -1.50 9.79
N HIS A 172 -20.37 -2.43 8.83
CA HIS A 172 -20.76 -2.14 7.45
C HIS A 172 -21.51 -3.34 6.83
N PRO A 173 -22.77 -3.60 7.28
CA PRO A 173 -23.55 -4.77 6.89
C PRO A 173 -23.71 -4.94 5.37
N SER A 174 -23.81 -3.85 4.62
CA SER A 174 -23.92 -3.89 3.16
C SER A 174 -22.68 -4.48 2.50
N SER A 175 -21.47 -4.08 2.93
CA SER A 175 -20.24 -4.69 2.43
C SER A 175 -20.14 -6.15 2.81
N TYR A 176 -20.53 -6.51 4.04
CA TYR A 176 -20.58 -7.92 4.45
C TYR A 176 -21.47 -8.73 3.51
N GLN A 177 -22.70 -8.27 3.26
CA GLN A 177 -23.63 -8.94 2.34
C GLN A 177 -23.05 -9.05 0.92
N ASP A 178 -22.51 -7.96 0.37
CA ASP A 178 -21.92 -7.93 -0.97
C ASP A 178 -20.76 -8.94 -1.11
N TRP A 179 -19.93 -9.06 -0.08
CA TRP A 179 -18.78 -9.96 -0.09
C TRP A 179 -19.18 -11.42 0.12
N MET A 180 -20.24 -11.68 0.87
CA MET A 180 -20.73 -13.05 1.12
C MET A 180 -21.60 -13.60 -0.02
N ASN A 181 -22.33 -12.74 -0.74
CA ASN A 181 -23.24 -13.14 -1.81
C ASN A 181 -22.55 -13.44 -3.15
N LYS A 182 -21.31 -12.96 -3.34
CA LYS A 182 -20.56 -13.10 -4.60
C LYS A 182 -19.59 -14.30 -4.60
N LYS A 183 -19.94 -15.39 -3.90
CA LYS A 183 -19.17 -16.64 -3.93
C LYS A 183 -19.17 -17.29 -5.32
#